data_AF-A0A521XWE4-F1
#
_entry.id   AF-A0A521XWE4-F1
#
_cell.length_a   1.000
_cell.length_b   1.000
_cell.length_c   1.000
_cell.angle_alpha   90.00
_cell.angle_beta   90.00
_cell.angle_gamma   90.00
#
_symmetry.space_group_name_H-M   'P 1'
#
loop_
_entity.id
_entity.type
_entity.pdbx_description
1 polymer ?
#
loop_
_entity_poly.entity_id
_entity_poly.type
_entity_poly.pdbx_seq_one_letter_code
_entity_poly.pdbx_strand_id
1 'polypeptide(L)'
;YNRVVADLNGMSADAFLAQVRNNFSVQQSAVAVKPSKPAEFGLYLAGRWYRLVIRGEFIPAGDPVARLDVSLLSDRLLAPILGIKDLRGDKRIQFVGGIRGLAELEKRVNSGEMAAAFALYPTRMEDLMAVAEAGAVMPTKSTWFEPKLADGLVSHLLD
;
A
#
# COMPACT_ATOMS: atom_id res chain seq x y z
N TYR A 1 3.12 4.13 -3.85
CA TYR A 1 3.34 4.88 -2.60
C TYR A 1 3.21 3.94 -1.41
N ASN A 2 4.07 4.07 -0.42
CA ASN A 2 3.90 3.42 0.89
C ASN A 2 2.75 4.08 1.67
N ARG A 3 2.20 3.40 2.66
CA ARG A 3 1.13 3.90 3.52
C ARG A 3 1.59 3.96 4.97
N VAL A 4 1.09 4.92 5.73
CA VAL A 4 1.24 4.96 7.18
C VAL A 4 -0.13 5.22 7.79
N VAL A 5 -0.42 4.60 8.94
CA VAL A 5 -1.68 4.73 9.66
C VAL A 5 -1.46 5.22 11.10
N ALA A 6 -2.29 6.17 11.54
CA ALA A 6 -2.11 6.88 12.81
C ALA A 6 -2.48 6.01 14.02
N ASP A 7 -3.41 5.07 13.85
CA ASP A 7 -3.86 4.15 14.88
C ASP A 7 -4.20 2.77 14.31
N LEU A 8 -4.44 1.81 15.21
CA LEU A 8 -4.87 0.45 14.90
C LEU A 8 -6.37 0.25 15.17
N ASN A 9 -7.18 1.31 15.05
CA ASN A 9 -8.63 1.27 15.27
C ASN A 9 -9.00 0.70 16.66
N GLY A 10 -8.29 1.15 17.69
CA GLY A 10 -8.48 0.72 19.08
C GLY A 10 -7.88 -0.65 19.45
N MET A 11 -7.25 -1.36 18.52
CA MET A 11 -6.63 -2.66 18.78
C MET A 11 -5.20 -2.53 19.35
N SER A 12 -4.79 -3.54 20.12
CA SER A 12 -3.37 -3.76 20.41
C SER A 12 -2.65 -4.30 19.16
N ALA A 13 -1.31 -4.21 19.15
CA ALA A 13 -0.50 -4.76 18.07
C ALA A 13 -0.75 -6.27 17.85
N ASP A 14 -0.89 -7.03 18.93
CA ASP A 14 -1.14 -8.48 18.85
C ASP A 14 -2.53 -8.79 18.31
N ALA A 15 -3.56 -8.06 18.75
CA ALA A 15 -4.92 -8.21 18.23
C ALA A 15 -5.00 -7.84 16.75
N PHE A 16 -4.34 -6.76 16.35
CA PHE A 16 -4.23 -6.36 14.96
C PHE A 16 -3.53 -7.44 14.11
N LEU A 17 -2.38 -7.96 14.55
CA LEU A 17 -1.69 -9.03 13.84
C LEU A 17 -2.51 -10.33 13.78
N ALA A 18 -3.33 -10.63 14.80
CA ALA A 18 -4.25 -11.76 14.77
C ALA A 18 -5.30 -11.60 13.66
N GLN A 19 -5.90 -10.42 13.52
CA GLN A 19 -6.84 -10.12 12.43
C GLN A 19 -6.18 -10.18 11.05
N VAL A 20 -4.96 -9.65 10.90
CA VAL A 20 -4.22 -9.66 9.63
C VAL A 20 -3.95 -11.11 9.17
N ARG A 21 -3.68 -12.03 10.10
CA ARG A 21 -3.41 -13.45 9.77
C ARG A 21 -4.58 -14.18 9.09
N ASN A 22 -5.79 -13.65 9.16
CA ASN A 22 -6.96 -14.23 8.46
C ASN A 22 -6.81 -14.15 6.94
N ASN A 23 -6.23 -13.05 6.44
CA ASN A 23 -6.10 -12.79 5.00
C ASN A 23 -4.66 -12.91 4.48
N PHE A 24 -3.67 -12.85 5.38
CA PHE A 24 -2.26 -12.81 5.06
C PHE A 24 -1.49 -13.90 5.83
N SER A 25 -0.43 -14.44 5.24
CA SER A 25 0.65 -15.02 6.04
C SER A 25 1.48 -13.90 6.65
N VAL A 26 1.88 -14.06 7.91
CA VAL A 26 2.59 -13.03 8.67
C VAL A 26 3.86 -13.63 9.25
N GLN A 27 5.00 -13.13 8.79
CA GLN A 27 6.31 -13.57 9.27
C GLN A 27 7.08 -12.37 9.82
N GLN A 28 7.53 -12.44 11.07
CA GLN A 28 8.43 -11.41 11.60
C GLN A 28 9.78 -11.46 10.87
N SER A 29 10.34 -10.29 10.59
CA SER A 29 11.64 -10.13 9.94
C SER A 29 12.59 -9.37 10.86
N ALA A 30 13.84 -9.84 10.94
CA ALA A 30 14.91 -9.15 11.65
C ALA A 30 15.41 -7.90 10.89
N VAL A 31 15.12 -7.83 9.58
CA VAL A 31 15.55 -6.75 8.69
C VAL A 31 14.35 -6.04 8.08
N ALA A 32 14.56 -4.82 7.59
CA ALA A 32 13.55 -4.05 6.90
C ALA A 32 12.97 -4.81 5.69
N VAL A 33 11.64 -4.86 5.60
CA VAL A 33 10.96 -5.63 4.56
C VAL A 33 10.61 -4.73 3.38
N LYS A 34 11.45 -4.78 2.35
CA LYS A 34 11.11 -4.27 1.01
C LYS A 34 10.39 -5.39 0.25
N PRO A 35 9.12 -5.21 -0.14
CA PRO A 35 8.43 -6.19 -0.97
C PRO A 35 9.20 -6.46 -2.26
N SER A 36 9.37 -7.73 -2.62
CA SER A 36 10.11 -8.14 -3.82
C SER A 36 9.23 -8.58 -4.99
N LYS A 37 7.94 -8.79 -4.75
CA LYS A 37 6.97 -9.28 -5.74
C LYS A 37 5.56 -8.77 -5.43
N PRO A 38 4.62 -8.84 -6.40
CA PRO A 38 3.21 -8.55 -6.14
C PRO A 38 2.64 -9.42 -5.01
N ALA A 39 1.59 -8.93 -4.37
CA ALA A 39 0.90 -9.59 -3.27
C ALA A 39 1.72 -9.74 -1.97
N GLU A 40 2.89 -9.08 -1.92
CA GLU A 40 3.78 -9.01 -0.76
C GLU A 40 3.85 -7.57 -0.21
N PHE A 41 3.88 -7.46 1.12
CA PHE A 41 3.90 -6.20 1.83
C PHE A 41 4.91 -6.25 2.97
N GLY A 42 5.56 -5.12 3.23
CA GLY A 42 6.29 -4.91 4.48
C GLY A 42 5.38 -4.19 5.46
N LEU A 43 5.29 -4.67 6.69
CA LEU A 43 4.62 -3.99 7.80
C LEU A 43 5.66 -3.64 8.85
N TYR A 44 5.74 -2.36 9.21
CA TYR A 44 6.47 -1.92 10.39
C TYR A 44 5.48 -1.54 11.48
N LEU A 45 5.58 -2.20 12.63
CA LEU A 45 4.64 -2.10 13.73
C LEU A 45 5.37 -2.33 15.05
N ALA A 46 5.18 -1.41 16.01
CA ALA A 46 5.77 -1.51 17.36
C ALA A 46 7.27 -1.82 17.33
N GLY A 47 8.02 -1.12 16.49
CA GLY A 47 9.48 -1.27 16.37
C GLY A 47 9.95 -2.52 15.61
N ARG A 48 9.03 -3.31 15.03
CA ARG A 48 9.36 -4.59 14.39
C ARG A 48 8.86 -4.64 12.96
N TRP A 49 9.65 -5.30 12.11
CA TRP A 49 9.27 -5.59 10.74
C TRP A 49 8.56 -6.93 10.63
N TYR A 50 7.57 -6.98 9.76
CA TYR A 50 6.84 -8.16 9.36
C TYR A 50 6.72 -8.20 7.84
N ARG A 51 6.89 -9.38 7.26
CA ARG A 51 6.52 -9.67 5.88
C ARG A 51 5.10 -10.21 5.88
N LEU A 52 4.24 -9.57 5.10
CA LEU A 52 2.88 -10.01 4.85
C LEU A 52 2.81 -10.53 3.42
N VAL A 53 2.26 -11.72 3.22
CA VAL A 53 1.92 -12.23 1.88
C VAL A 53 0.44 -12.56 1.89
N ILE A 54 -0.34 -11.91 1.02
CA ILE A 54 -1.76 -12.22 0.93
C ILE A 54 -1.95 -13.66 0.44
N ARG A 55 -2.95 -14.34 0.99
CA ARG A 55 -3.26 -15.71 0.55
C ARG A 55 -3.93 -15.67 -0.83
N GLY A 56 -3.59 -16.64 -1.68
CA GLY A 56 -3.96 -16.63 -3.10
C GLY A 56 -5.46 -16.59 -3.36
N GLU A 57 -6.26 -17.22 -2.48
CA GLU A 57 -7.72 -17.24 -2.54
C GLU A 57 -8.37 -15.84 -2.40
N PHE A 58 -7.63 -14.85 -1.88
CA PHE A 58 -8.13 -13.49 -1.71
C PHE A 58 -7.72 -12.53 -2.85
N ILE A 59 -6.96 -13.02 -3.84
CA ILE A 59 -6.53 -12.25 -5.01
C ILE A 59 -7.53 -12.46 -6.16
N PRO A 60 -8.28 -11.42 -6.58
CA PRO A 60 -9.25 -11.54 -7.66
C PRO A 60 -8.54 -11.51 -9.02
N ALA A 61 -8.13 -12.68 -9.51
CA ALA A 61 -7.32 -12.79 -10.74
C ALA A 61 -7.96 -12.16 -11.99
N GLY A 62 -9.30 -12.14 -12.06
CA GLY A 62 -10.06 -11.59 -13.19
C GLY A 62 -10.31 -10.07 -13.14
N ASP A 63 -9.91 -9.39 -12.07
CA ASP A 63 -10.08 -7.94 -11.92
C ASP A 63 -8.71 -7.25 -11.86
N PRO A 64 -8.29 -6.55 -12.93
CA PRO A 64 -6.98 -5.91 -12.99
C PRO A 64 -6.81 -4.78 -11.97
N VAL A 65 -7.90 -4.16 -11.51
CA VAL A 65 -7.87 -3.11 -10.48
C VAL A 65 -7.82 -3.73 -9.10
N ALA A 66 -8.68 -4.70 -8.81
CA ALA A 66 -8.78 -5.28 -7.47
C ALA A 66 -7.60 -6.18 -7.12
N ARG A 67 -6.85 -6.69 -8.11
CA ARG A 67 -5.61 -7.45 -7.87
C ARG A 67 -4.37 -6.58 -7.59
N LEU A 68 -4.45 -5.26 -7.74
CA LEU A 68 -3.33 -4.36 -7.44
C LEU A 68 -3.03 -4.37 -5.95
N ASP A 69 -1.76 -4.32 -5.56
CA ASP A 69 -1.34 -4.32 -4.14
C ASP A 69 -1.99 -3.20 -3.32
N VAL A 70 -2.24 -2.05 -3.93
CA VAL A 70 -2.94 -0.94 -3.27
C VAL A 70 -4.40 -1.25 -2.98
N SER A 71 -5.08 -1.98 -3.88
CA SER A 71 -6.46 -2.42 -3.73
C SER A 71 -6.52 -3.57 -2.73
N LEU A 72 -5.62 -4.55 -2.85
CA LEU A 72 -5.52 -5.67 -1.91
C LEU A 72 -5.28 -5.19 -0.48
N LEU A 73 -4.35 -4.24 -0.27
CA LEU A 73 -4.13 -3.66 1.06
C LEU A 73 -5.38 -2.91 1.55
N SER A 74 -6.03 -2.13 0.69
CA SER A 74 -7.25 -1.40 1.04
C SER A 74 -8.38 -2.35 1.47
N ASP A 75 -8.70 -3.31 0.61
CA ASP A 75 -9.92 -4.12 0.70
C ASP A 75 -9.78 -5.29 1.68
N ARG A 76 -8.55 -5.74 1.94
CA ARG A 76 -8.27 -6.88 2.81
C ARG A 76 -7.70 -6.50 4.17
N LEU A 77 -7.27 -5.25 4.35
CA LEU A 77 -6.67 -4.80 5.61
C LEU A 77 -7.21 -3.43 6.04
N LEU A 78 -7.01 -2.37 5.26
CA LEU A 78 -7.33 -1.01 5.73
C LEU A 78 -8.83 -0.84 6.02
N ALA A 79 -9.70 -1.23 5.10
CA ALA A 79 -11.15 -1.10 5.27
C ALA A 79 -11.73 -2.07 6.31
N PRO A 80 -11.48 -3.40 6.24
CA PRO A 80 -12.12 -4.35 7.17
C PRO A 80 -11.51 -4.38 8.56
N ILE A 81 -10.20 -4.12 8.71
CA ILE A 81 -9.49 -4.25 9.99
C ILE A 81 -9.34 -2.87 10.66
N LEU A 82 -8.90 -1.86 9.90
CA LEU A 82 -8.65 -0.51 10.44
C LEU A 82 -9.83 0.46 10.27
N GLY A 83 -10.87 0.06 9.54
CA GLY A 83 -12.03 0.91 9.25
C GLY A 83 -11.72 2.09 8.33
N ILE A 84 -10.58 2.10 7.64
CA ILE A 84 -10.16 3.19 6.74
C ILE A 84 -10.71 2.88 5.35
N LYS A 85 -11.89 3.45 5.04
CA LYS A 85 -12.61 3.22 3.78
C LYS A 85 -12.36 4.30 2.74
N ASP A 86 -12.22 5.55 3.18
CA ASP A 86 -11.94 6.69 2.30
C ASP A 86 -10.47 7.10 2.40
N LEU A 87 -9.67 6.65 1.43
CA LEU A 87 -8.24 6.98 1.35
C LEU A 87 -7.96 8.45 1.01
N ARG A 88 -8.95 9.25 0.60
CA ARG A 88 -8.79 10.67 0.29
C ARG A 88 -9.11 11.55 1.49
N GLY A 89 -10.15 11.21 2.25
CA GLY A 89 -10.65 12.01 3.37
C GLY A 89 -10.21 11.54 4.77
N ASP A 90 -9.85 10.27 4.96
CA ASP A 90 -9.50 9.74 6.29
C ASP A 90 -8.12 10.26 6.72
N LYS A 91 -8.13 11.12 7.74
CA LYS A 91 -6.92 11.76 8.29
C LYS A 91 -5.97 10.77 8.98
N ARG A 92 -6.44 9.56 9.29
CA ARG A 92 -5.63 8.52 9.92
C ARG A 92 -4.65 7.88 8.95
N ILE A 93 -4.81 8.07 7.63
CA ILE A 93 -3.88 7.52 6.64
C ILE A 93 -3.08 8.62 5.95
N GLN A 94 -1.78 8.39 5.81
CA GLN A 94 -0.93 9.23 4.97
C GLN A 94 -0.11 8.39 3.99
N PHE A 95 0.43 9.07 2.98
CA PHE A 95 1.12 8.45 1.86
C PHE A 95 2.58 8.87 1.84
N VAL A 96 3.48 7.89 1.81
CA VAL A 96 4.91 8.12 1.74
C VAL A 96 5.40 7.72 0.34
N GLY A 97 6.04 8.66 -0.36
CA GLY A 97 6.63 8.38 -1.67
C GLY A 97 7.71 7.31 -1.57
N GLY A 98 7.77 6.38 -2.53
CA GLY A 98 8.70 5.24 -2.49
C GLY A 98 10.17 5.65 -2.40
N ILE A 99 10.53 6.83 -2.94
CA ILE A 99 11.88 7.40 -2.92
C ILE A 99 12.41 7.68 -1.51
N ARG A 100 11.52 7.96 -0.53
CA ARG A 100 11.95 8.17 0.86
C ARG A 100 12.41 6.87 1.54
N GLY A 101 12.07 5.73 0.96
CA GLY A 101 12.53 4.41 1.41
C GLY A 101 11.88 3.92 2.70
N LEU A 102 12.42 2.81 3.22
CA LEU A 102 11.92 2.14 4.43
C LEU A 102 12.31 2.88 5.71
N ALA A 103 13.45 3.60 5.73
CA ALA A 103 13.91 4.35 6.89
C ALA A 103 12.92 5.45 7.30
N GLU A 104 12.29 6.13 6.34
CA GLU A 104 11.22 7.10 6.63
C GLU A 104 10.00 6.43 7.28
N LEU A 105 9.66 5.19 6.88
CA LEU A 105 8.55 4.45 7.49
C LEU A 105 8.86 4.10 8.94
N GLU A 106 10.08 3.64 9.22
CA GLU A 106 10.53 3.38 10.59
C GLU A 106 10.49 4.64 11.44
N LYS A 107 11.03 5.75 10.91
CA LYS A 107 11.05 7.04 11.60
C LYS A 107 9.65 7.51 12.01
N ARG A 108 8.66 7.41 11.11
CA ARG A 108 7.27 7.82 11.34
C ARG A 108 6.60 7.02 12.46
N VAL A 109 6.93 5.73 12.57
CA VAL A 109 6.37 4.87 13.61
C VAL A 109 7.11 5.05 14.93
N ASN A 110 8.44 5.11 14.88
CA ASN A 110 9.29 5.24 16.07
C ASN A 110 9.16 6.61 16.75
N SER A 111 8.77 7.66 16.01
CA SER A 111 8.46 8.97 16.59
C SER A 111 7.12 9.00 17.34
N GLY A 112 6.27 7.98 17.17
CA GLY A 112 4.90 7.97 17.66
C GLY A 112 3.92 8.78 16.82
N GLU A 113 4.35 9.36 15.68
CA GLU A 113 3.45 10.05 14.75
C GLU A 113 2.42 9.08 14.15
N MET A 114 2.86 7.86 13.83
CA MET A 114 2.04 6.83 13.21
C MET A 114 2.13 5.52 14.00
N ALA A 115 1.04 4.77 14.08
CA ALA A 115 1.03 3.47 14.75
C ALA A 115 1.64 2.34 13.91
N ALA A 116 1.47 2.39 12.59
CA ALA A 116 2.03 1.39 11.67
C ALA A 116 2.36 1.98 10.30
N ALA A 117 3.26 1.31 9.60
CA ALA A 117 3.66 1.63 8.24
C ALA A 117 3.62 0.40 7.32
N PHE A 118 3.21 0.61 6.08
CA PHE A 118 3.11 -0.41 5.04
C PHE A 118 4.00 -0.04 3.86
N ALA A 119 4.98 -0.87 3.57
CA ALA A 119 5.74 -0.86 2.33
C ALA A 119 5.00 -1.69 1.28
N LEU A 120 4.81 -1.12 0.09
CA LEU A 120 4.10 -1.77 -1.02
C LEU A 120 5.08 -2.05 -2.16
N TYR A 121 4.85 -3.15 -2.88
CA TYR A 121 5.54 -3.40 -4.13
C TYR A 121 5.09 -2.36 -5.19
N PRO A 122 6.01 -1.81 -5.99
CA PRO A 122 5.66 -0.83 -7.02
C PRO A 122 4.72 -1.44 -8.07
N THR A 123 3.68 -0.69 -8.46
CA THR A 123 2.83 -1.09 -9.59
C THR A 123 3.66 -1.24 -10.85
N ARG A 124 3.55 -2.40 -11.50
CA ARG A 124 4.30 -2.72 -12.72
C ARG A 124 3.63 -2.09 -13.94
N MET A 125 4.39 -1.92 -15.01
CA MET A 125 3.85 -1.45 -16.29
C MET A 125 2.75 -2.37 -16.83
N GLU A 126 2.94 -3.70 -16.74
CA GLU A 126 1.93 -4.69 -17.14
C GLU A 126 0.59 -4.47 -16.43
N ASP A 127 0.62 -4.15 -15.14
CA ASP A 127 -0.60 -3.94 -14.37
C ASP A 127 -1.29 -2.63 -14.76
N LEU A 128 -0.51 -1.59 -15.09
CA LEU A 128 -1.05 -0.34 -15.61
C LEU A 128 -1.72 -0.53 -16.97
N MET A 129 -1.08 -1.29 -17.87
CA MET A 129 -1.65 -1.63 -19.18
C MET A 129 -2.94 -2.42 -19.04
N ALA A 130 -2.97 -3.44 -18.18
CA ALA A 130 -4.16 -4.26 -17.96
C ALA A 130 -5.36 -3.44 -17.43
N VAL A 131 -5.12 -2.45 -16.57
CA VAL A 131 -6.18 -1.54 -16.08
C VAL A 131 -6.71 -0.66 -17.21
N ALA A 132 -5.83 -0.15 -18.07
CA ALA A 132 -6.21 0.68 -19.20
C ALA A 132 -7.00 -0.11 -20.27
N GLU A 133 -6.57 -1.33 -20.58
CA GLU A 133 -7.27 -2.24 -21.51
C GLU A 133 -8.67 -2.61 -21.01
N ALA A 134 -8.86 -2.70 -19.69
CA ALA A 134 -10.17 -2.91 -19.08
C ALA A 134 -11.06 -1.65 -19.05
N GLY A 135 -10.59 -0.51 -19.58
CA GLY A 135 -11.30 0.77 -19.54
C GLY A 135 -11.49 1.32 -18.11
N ALA A 136 -10.69 0.84 -17.16
CA ALA A 136 -10.83 1.15 -15.75
C ALA A 136 -9.87 2.29 -15.31
N VAL A 137 -10.10 2.82 -14.11
CA VAL A 137 -9.31 3.91 -13.54
C VAL A 137 -8.39 3.39 -12.45
N MET A 138 -7.14 3.83 -12.47
CA MET A 138 -6.15 3.49 -11.45
C MET A 138 -6.60 3.93 -10.04
N PRO A 139 -6.45 3.07 -9.01
CA PRO A 139 -6.77 3.43 -7.63
C PRO A 139 -5.98 4.64 -7.13
N THR A 140 -6.51 5.33 -6.12
CA THR A 140 -5.89 6.53 -5.55
C THR A 140 -4.46 6.26 -5.04
N LYS A 141 -3.49 7.10 -5.46
CA LYS A 141 -2.07 7.02 -5.07
C LYS A 141 -1.46 5.62 -5.32
N SER A 142 -1.82 5.01 -6.44
CA SER A 142 -1.34 3.71 -6.93
C SER A 142 0.08 3.79 -7.49
N THR A 143 0.32 4.73 -8.40
CA THR A 143 1.58 4.87 -9.14
C THR A 143 2.41 6.07 -8.69
N TRP A 144 3.73 5.96 -8.79
CA TRP A 144 4.69 7.06 -8.65
C TRP A 144 5.57 7.07 -9.90
N PHE A 145 5.50 8.13 -10.69
CA PHE A 145 6.35 8.31 -11.88
C PHE A 145 7.53 9.22 -11.55
N GLU A 146 8.71 8.85 -12.06
CA GLU A 146 9.94 9.62 -11.92
C GLU A 146 10.71 9.70 -13.25
N PRO A 147 11.19 10.89 -13.67
CA PRO A 147 10.84 12.20 -13.11
C PRO A 147 9.34 12.46 -13.26
N LYS A 148 8.76 13.26 -12.36
CA LYS A 148 7.49 13.89 -12.70
C LYS A 148 7.76 14.68 -13.97
N LEU A 149 6.99 14.44 -15.04
CA LEU A 149 7.07 15.25 -16.25
C LEU A 149 7.02 16.72 -15.80
N ALA A 150 8.03 17.50 -16.20
CA ALA A 150 7.95 18.94 -16.07
C ALA A 150 6.80 19.37 -16.98
N ASP A 151 5.65 19.69 -16.41
CA ASP A 151 4.45 20.01 -17.16
C ASP A 151 4.71 21.20 -18.09
N GLY A 152 4.56 20.95 -19.40
CA GLY A 152 4.80 21.89 -20.48
C GLY A 152 4.33 21.35 -21.84
N LEU A 153 3.24 20.57 -21.85
CA LEU A 153 2.64 20.07 -23.10
C LEU A 153 1.62 21.08 -23.62
N VAL A 154 1.94 21.77 -24.72
CA VAL A 154 0.98 22.57 -25.49
C VAL A 154 0.54 21.74 -26.69
N SER A 155 -0.77 21.46 -26.80
CA SER A 155 -1.37 20.89 -28.01
C SER A 155 -1.96 22.04 -28.82
N HIS A 156 -1.32 22.36 -29.95
CA HIS A 156 -1.85 23.28 -30.95
C HIS A 156 -2.36 22.44 -32.12
N LEU A 157 -3.66 22.49 -32.39
CA LEU A 157 -4.19 21.97 -33.65
C LEU A 157 -3.66 22.87 -34.77
N LEU A 158 -3.06 22.27 -35.80
CA LEU A 158 -2.74 22.95 -37.04
C LEU A 158 -3.92 22.75 -37.99
N ASP A 159 -4.44 23.85 -38.52
CA ASP A 159 -5.46 23.85 -39.57
C ASP A 159 -4.92 23.28 -40.89
#